data_AF-A0A7R9RF33-F1
#
_entry.id   AF-A0A7R9RF33-F1
#
_cell.length_a   1.000
_cell.length_b   1.000
_cell.length_c   1.000
_cell.angle_alpha   90.00
_cell.angle_beta   90.00
_cell.angle_gamma   90.00
#
_symmetry.space_group_name_H-M   'P 1'
#
loop_
_entity.id
_entity.type
_entity.pdbx_description
1 polymer ?
#
loop_
_entity_poly.entity_id
_entity_poly.type
_entity_poly.pdbx_seq_one_letter_code
_entity_poly.pdbx_strand_id
1 'polypeptide(L)'
;AGDAFTSIFNFFFRPHFLQDLTIVPIPKKISVTCLNDYRPVALTPIIAKCFERAVLSHIQSNIPVIVESLQYAYLSNRSIWDAIAGVLHLPLPQLKRNCSYIKAIFIDYSSALNTVIPHKLV
;
A
#
# COMPACT_ATOMS: atom_id res chain seq x y z
N ALA A 1 14.60 -23.07 -0.78
CA ALA A 1 13.60 -22.08 -1.30
C ALA A 1 14.22 -21.03 -2.23
N GLY A 2 15.55 -20.82 -2.26
CA GLY A 2 16.19 -19.79 -3.11
C GLY A 2 16.17 -20.06 -4.62
N ASP A 3 16.16 -21.32 -5.06
CA ASP A 3 16.41 -21.64 -6.48
C ASP A 3 15.20 -21.38 -7.40
N ALA A 4 13.99 -21.65 -6.90
CA ALA A 4 12.76 -21.46 -7.68
C ALA A 4 12.41 -19.99 -7.85
N PHE A 5 12.51 -19.18 -6.77
CA PHE A 5 12.24 -17.75 -6.85
C PHE A 5 13.24 -17.04 -7.78
N THR A 6 14.52 -17.36 -7.66
CA THR A 6 15.57 -16.79 -8.52
C THR A 6 15.36 -17.15 -9.99
N SER A 7 14.96 -18.40 -10.28
CA SER A 7 14.64 -18.84 -11.64
C SER A 7 13.42 -18.12 -12.22
N ILE A 8 12.37 -17.96 -11.42
CA ILE A 8 11.16 -17.20 -11.76
C ILE A 8 11.50 -15.73 -12.00
N PHE A 9 12.29 -15.13 -11.11
CA PHE A 9 12.75 -13.76 -11.21
C PHE A 9 13.51 -13.53 -12.52
N ASN A 10 14.52 -14.35 -12.80
CA ASN A 10 15.32 -14.25 -14.03
C ASN A 10 14.50 -14.49 -15.31
N PHE A 11 13.44 -15.28 -15.25
CA PHE A 11 12.52 -15.49 -16.38
C PHE A 11 11.69 -14.24 -16.66
N PHE A 12 11.10 -13.63 -15.62
CA PHE A 12 10.19 -12.48 -15.76
C PHE A 12 10.90 -11.14 -15.91
N PHE A 13 12.15 -11.01 -15.45
CA PHE A 13 12.94 -9.78 -15.60
C PHE A 13 13.50 -9.57 -17.02
N ARG A 14 13.11 -10.42 -17.98
CA ARG A 14 13.48 -10.20 -19.38
C ARG A 14 12.73 -8.97 -19.90
N PRO A 15 13.41 -8.04 -20.60
CA PRO A 15 12.85 -6.74 -21.00
C PRO A 15 11.49 -6.84 -21.72
N HIS A 16 11.33 -7.86 -22.57
CA HIS A 16 10.10 -8.07 -23.33
C HIS A 16 8.82 -8.26 -22.49
N PHE A 17 8.91 -8.78 -21.26
CA PHE A 17 7.70 -9.01 -20.45
C PHE A 17 7.25 -7.79 -19.64
N LEU A 18 8.10 -6.77 -19.55
CA LEU A 18 7.87 -5.58 -18.71
C LEU A 18 7.62 -4.30 -19.51
N GLN A 19 7.77 -4.34 -20.85
CA GLN A 19 7.75 -3.15 -21.71
C GLN A 19 6.35 -2.68 -22.13
N ASP A 20 5.35 -3.56 -22.14
CA ASP A 20 4.00 -3.23 -22.64
C ASP A 20 3.08 -2.77 -21.50
N LEU A 21 3.25 -1.52 -21.07
CA LEU A 21 2.39 -0.86 -20.09
C LEU A 21 1.41 0.10 -20.78
N THR A 22 0.13 0.03 -20.46
CA THR A 22 -0.83 1.09 -20.82
C THR A 22 -1.20 1.92 -19.59
N ILE A 23 -1.00 3.24 -19.64
CA ILE A 23 -1.41 4.14 -18.56
C ILE A 23 -2.82 4.65 -18.84
N VAL A 24 -3.76 4.35 -17.94
CA VAL A 24 -5.15 4.81 -18.02
C VAL A 24 -5.40 5.86 -16.92
N PRO A 25 -5.79 7.09 -17.26
CA PRO A 25 -6.13 8.10 -16.27
C PRO A 25 -7.54 7.84 -15.71
N ILE A 26 -7.65 7.71 -14.38
CA ILE A 26 -8.93 7.53 -13.68
C ILE A 26 -9.26 8.78 -12.86
N PRO A 27 -10.44 9.41 -13.04
CA PRO A 27 -10.85 10.57 -12.23
C PRO A 27 -10.89 10.27 -10.72
N LYS A 28 -10.33 11.18 -9.91
CA LYS A 28 -10.41 11.14 -8.42
C LYS A 28 -11.76 11.62 -7.89
N LYS A 29 -12.42 12.50 -8.63
CA LYS A 29 -13.66 13.19 -8.27
C LYS A 29 -14.55 13.31 -9.50
N ILE A 30 -15.83 13.58 -9.27
CA ILE A 30 -16.86 13.66 -10.32
C ILE A 30 -16.56 14.80 -11.30
N SER A 31 -16.16 15.98 -10.81
CA SER A 31 -15.81 17.14 -11.62
C SER A 31 -14.30 17.32 -11.72
N VAL A 32 -13.74 16.96 -12.87
CA VAL A 32 -12.30 17.13 -13.16
C VAL A 32 -12.03 18.58 -13.57
N THR A 33 -11.06 19.21 -12.92
CA THR A 33 -10.68 20.62 -13.17
C THR A 33 -9.25 20.77 -13.67
N CYS A 34 -8.37 19.82 -13.35
CA CYS A 34 -6.97 19.80 -13.78
C CYS A 34 -6.44 18.37 -13.92
N LEU A 35 -5.27 18.20 -14.55
CA LEU A 35 -4.66 16.87 -14.75
C LEU A 35 -4.35 16.14 -13.44
N ASN A 36 -4.05 16.87 -12.36
CA ASN A 36 -3.80 16.30 -11.03
C ASN A 36 -5.05 15.65 -10.41
N ASP A 37 -6.24 15.90 -10.96
CA ASP A 37 -7.48 15.25 -10.56
C ASP A 37 -7.61 13.83 -11.11
N TYR A 38 -6.68 13.38 -11.96
CA TYR A 38 -6.58 11.99 -12.38
C TYR A 38 -5.58 11.21 -11.52
N ARG A 39 -5.85 9.91 -11.34
CA ARG A 39 -4.86 8.92 -10.91
C ARG A 39 -4.40 8.17 -12.15
N PRO A 40 -3.10 8.17 -12.48
CA PRO A 40 -2.59 7.28 -13.50
C PRO A 40 -2.68 5.85 -12.96
N VAL A 41 -3.33 4.95 -13.70
CA VAL A 41 -3.35 3.52 -13.40
C VAL A 41 -2.59 2.79 -14.49
N ALA A 42 -1.56 2.08 -14.05
CA ALA A 42 -0.75 1.22 -14.89
C ALA A 42 -1.46 -0.11 -15.15
N LEU A 43 -1.97 -0.31 -16.37
CA LEU A 43 -2.43 -1.61 -16.85
C LEU A 43 -1.23 -2.42 -17.35
N THR A 44 -0.81 -3.36 -16.53
CA THR A 44 0.30 -4.27 -16.83
C THR A 44 -0.23 -5.57 -17.46
N PRO A 45 0.59 -6.26 -18.28
CA PRO A 45 0.21 -7.57 -18.80
C PRO A 45 -0.09 -8.56 -17.67
N ILE A 46 -0.95 -9.56 -17.95
CA ILE A 46 -1.33 -10.60 -16.98
C ILE A 46 -0.10 -11.29 -16.39
N ILE A 47 0.91 -11.52 -17.24
CA ILE A 47 2.17 -12.13 -16.84
C ILE A 47 2.90 -11.29 -15.78
N ALA A 48 2.97 -9.96 -15.95
CA ALA A 48 3.53 -9.06 -14.96
C ALA A 48 2.72 -9.07 -13.65
N LYS A 49 1.38 -9.18 -13.72
CA LYS A 49 0.54 -9.35 -12.52
C LYS A 49 0.81 -10.65 -11.75
N CYS A 50 1.03 -11.75 -12.46
CA CYS A 50 1.43 -13.01 -11.83
C CYS A 50 2.78 -12.86 -11.11
N PHE A 51 3.73 -12.16 -11.73
CA PHE A 51 5.03 -11.88 -11.13
C PHE A 51 4.92 -10.96 -9.90
N GLU A 52 4.15 -9.87 -9.96
CA GLU A 52 3.85 -8.99 -8.82
C GLU A 52 3.35 -9.80 -7.60
N ARG A 53 2.44 -10.78 -7.82
CA ARG A 53 1.94 -11.65 -6.74
C ARG A 53 3.02 -12.58 -6.18
N ALA A 54 3.88 -13.13 -7.02
CA ALA A 54 4.98 -13.99 -6.59
C ALA A 54 5.99 -13.21 -5.73
N VAL A 55 6.34 -12.00 -6.16
CA VAL A 55 7.20 -11.07 -5.41
C VAL A 55 6.55 -10.67 -4.09
N LEU A 56 5.25 -10.31 -4.10
CA LEU A 56 4.52 -9.96 -2.87
C LEU A 56 4.56 -11.10 -1.84
N SER A 57 4.30 -12.34 -2.27
CA SER A 57 4.35 -13.51 -1.41
C SER A 57 5.73 -13.70 -0.78
N HIS A 58 6.79 -13.54 -1.58
CA HIS A 58 8.16 -13.60 -1.11
C HIS A 58 8.47 -12.47 -0.11
N ILE A 59 8.06 -11.23 -0.38
CA ILE A 59 8.23 -10.10 0.55
C ILE A 59 7.52 -10.41 1.87
N GLN A 60 6.26 -10.85 1.82
CA GLN A 60 5.47 -11.17 3.01
C GLN A 60 6.07 -12.31 3.84
N SER A 61 6.75 -13.29 3.23
CA SER A 61 7.42 -14.36 3.97
C SER A 61 8.72 -13.93 4.64
N ASN A 62 9.35 -12.86 4.17
CA ASN A 62 10.68 -12.42 4.63
C ASN A 62 10.64 -11.14 5.48
N ILE A 63 9.61 -10.31 5.36
CA ILE A 63 9.41 -9.19 6.28
C ILE A 63 8.84 -9.75 7.59
N PRO A 64 9.55 -9.64 8.72
CA PRO A 64 9.00 -10.06 10.01
C PRO A 64 7.71 -9.28 10.28
N VAL A 65 6.76 -9.91 10.97
CA VAL A 65 5.49 -9.27 11.41
C VAL A 65 5.79 -8.22 12.48
N ILE A 66 6.55 -7.19 12.15
CA ILE A 66 6.56 -5.88 12.81
C ILE A 66 5.67 -4.99 11.96
N VAL A 67 4.49 -5.52 11.64
CA VAL A 67 3.40 -4.69 11.20
C VAL A 67 3.00 -3.93 12.46
N GLU A 68 3.15 -2.61 12.45
CA GLU A 68 2.75 -1.79 13.58
C GLU A 68 1.35 -2.21 14.05
N SER A 69 1.16 -2.39 15.35
CA SER A 69 -0.09 -2.93 15.89
C SER A 69 -1.32 -2.09 15.53
N LEU A 70 -1.11 -0.82 15.18
CA LEU A 70 -2.10 0.15 14.73
C LEU A 70 -2.12 0.37 13.22
N GLN A 71 -1.40 -0.44 12.43
CA GLN A 71 -1.60 -0.49 10.99
C GLN A 71 -2.87 -1.31 10.70
N TYR A 72 -3.84 -0.68 10.06
CA TYR A 72 -5.11 -1.32 9.71
C TYR A 72 -5.28 -1.54 8.19
N ALA A 73 -4.51 -0.82 7.37
CA ALA A 73 -4.57 -0.91 5.91
C ALA A 73 -3.54 -1.92 5.37
N TYR A 74 -3.89 -2.56 4.24
CA TYR A 74 -3.04 -3.48 3.48
C TYR A 74 -2.59 -4.75 4.24
N LEU A 75 -3.36 -5.16 5.25
CA LEU A 75 -3.12 -6.37 6.04
C LEU A 75 -4.31 -7.33 5.92
N SER A 76 -4.02 -8.62 5.99
CA SER A 76 -5.06 -9.63 6.13
C SER A 76 -5.75 -9.51 7.50
N ASN A 77 -7.04 -9.86 7.56
CA ASN A 77 -7.83 -9.88 8.79
C ASN A 77 -7.92 -8.52 9.52
N ARG A 78 -7.77 -7.41 8.80
CA ARG A 78 -8.00 -6.05 9.29
C ARG A 78 -8.97 -5.33 8.37
N SER A 79 -9.83 -4.52 8.95
CA SER A 79 -10.87 -3.77 8.26
C SER A 79 -10.86 -2.30 8.67
N ILE A 80 -11.61 -1.48 7.92
CA ILE A 80 -11.83 -0.08 8.26
C ILE A 80 -12.54 0.05 9.63
N TRP A 81 -13.39 -0.92 9.98
CA TRP A 81 -14.06 -0.95 11.28
C TRP A 81 -13.09 -1.13 12.44
N ASP A 82 -12.03 -1.93 12.26
CA ASP A 82 -10.98 -2.08 13.27
C ASP A 82 -10.22 -0.77 13.50
N ALA A 83 -9.99 0.01 12.43
CA ALA A 83 -9.38 1.32 12.53
C ALA A 83 -10.27 2.33 13.29
N ILE A 84 -11.57 2.35 12.96
CA ILE A 84 -12.56 3.21 13.65
C ILE A 84 -12.65 2.82 15.13
N ALA A 85 -12.78 1.52 15.42
CA ALA A 85 -12.77 1.01 16.77
C ALA A 85 -11.47 1.38 17.50
N GLY A 86 -10.33 1.30 16.81
CA GLY A 86 -9.04 1.71 17.35
C GLY A 86 -9.05 3.18 17.80
N VAL A 87 -9.36 4.09 16.89
CA VAL A 87 -9.42 5.53 17.16
C VAL A 87 -10.41 5.87 18.29
N LEU A 88 -11.55 5.19 18.33
CA LEU A 88 -12.58 5.44 19.34
C LEU A 88 -12.22 4.84 20.70
N HIS A 89 -11.72 3.60 20.76
CA HIS A 89 -11.56 2.86 22.01
C HIS A 89 -10.20 3.04 22.67
N LEU A 90 -9.11 3.18 21.93
CA LEU A 90 -7.76 3.35 22.51
C LEU A 90 -7.69 4.51 23.52
N PRO A 91 -8.31 5.68 23.28
CA PRO A 91 -8.11 6.81 24.17
C PRO A 91 -9.23 6.95 25.23
N LEU A 92 -10.28 6.11 25.21
CA LEU A 92 -11.35 6.11 26.23
C LEU A 92 -10.84 5.99 27.68
N PRO A 93 -9.86 5.13 28.01
CA PRO A 93 -9.36 5.02 29.38
C PRO A 93 -8.70 6.32 29.88
N GLN A 94 -8.16 7.13 28.96
CA GLN A 94 -7.58 8.42 29.29
C GLN A 94 -8.68 9.48 29.51
N LEU A 95 -9.70 9.53 28.63
CA LEU A 95 -10.88 10.39 28.75
C LEU A 95 -11.67 10.22 30.06
N LYS A 96 -11.70 8.99 30.60
CA LYS A 96 -12.41 8.69 31.84
C LYS A 96 -11.72 9.26 33.09
N ARG A 97 -10.49 9.78 32.98
CA ARG A 97 -9.81 10.49 34.07
C ARG A 97 -10.24 11.96 34.09
N ASN A 98 -10.43 12.53 35.28
CA ASN A 98 -10.94 13.90 35.47
C ASN A 98 -10.15 14.94 34.65
N CYS A 99 -10.87 15.84 33.98
CA CYS A 99 -10.34 16.95 33.18
C CYS A 99 -9.41 16.55 32.02
N SER A 100 -9.69 15.44 31.34
CA SER A 100 -8.92 15.01 30.18
C SER A 100 -9.66 15.32 28.86
N TYR A 101 -8.91 15.77 27.86
CA TYR A 101 -9.37 15.93 26.48
C TYR A 101 -8.34 15.29 25.54
N ILE A 102 -8.77 14.88 24.35
CA ILE A 102 -7.89 14.33 23.32
C ILE A 102 -7.84 15.30 22.16
N LYS A 103 -6.66 15.46 21.58
CA LYS A 103 -6.47 16.11 20.29
C LYS A 103 -6.08 15.04 19.27
N ALA A 104 -6.85 14.94 18.19
CA ALA A 104 -6.53 14.10 17.05
C ALA A 104 -5.91 14.97 15.95
N ILE A 105 -4.88 14.46 15.28
CA ILE A 105 -4.25 15.11 14.14
C ILE A 105 -4.47 14.19 12.93
N PHE A 106 -5.03 14.75 11.87
CA PHE A 106 -5.18 14.06 10.60
C PHE A 106 -3.98 14.42 9.71
N ILE A 107 -3.22 13.41 9.31
CA ILE A 107 -2.02 13.55 8.48
C ILE A 107 -2.24 12.74 7.21
N ASP A 108 -1.96 13.33 6.06
CA ASP A 108 -2.00 12.66 4.76
C ASP A 108 -0.76 13.02 3.93
N TYR A 109 -0.33 12.08 3.09
CA TYR A 109 0.83 12.25 2.23
C TYR A 109 0.42 12.80 0.87
N SER A 110 1.07 13.89 0.44
CA SER A 110 0.90 14.40 -0.92
C SER A 110 1.51 13.43 -1.93
N SER A 111 0.65 12.73 -2.68
CA SER A 111 1.07 11.84 -3.77
C SER A 111 2.01 10.71 -3.32
N ALA A 112 1.63 9.99 -2.26
CA ALA A 112 2.43 8.96 -1.58
C ALA A 112 3.13 7.97 -2.54
N LEU A 113 2.42 7.42 -3.53
CA LEU A 113 2.98 6.40 -4.43
C LEU A 113 3.97 6.97 -5.45
N ASN A 114 3.87 8.25 -5.80
CA ASN A 114 4.77 8.88 -6.77
C ASN A 114 6.02 9.48 -6.10
N THR A 115 6.03 9.57 -4.77
CA THR A 115 7.11 10.18 -3.97
C THR A 115 8.00 9.13 -3.29
N VAL A 116 7.71 7.84 -3.49
CA VAL A 116 8.57 6.75 -2.99
C VAL A 116 9.94 6.82 -3.65
N ILE A 117 11.00 6.72 -2.85
CA ILE A 117 12.39 6.75 -3.30
C ILE A 117 12.90 5.31 -3.42
N PRO A 118 13.05 4.74 -4.64
CA PRO A 118 13.30 3.30 -4.81
C PRO A 118 14.57 2.79 -4.13
N HIS A 119 15.65 3.58 -4.14
CA HIS A 119 16.93 3.19 -3.54
C HIS A 119 16.94 3.20 -2.00
N LYS A 120 15.84 3.61 -1.37
CA LYS A 120 15.68 3.59 0.10
C LYS A 120 14.77 2.45 0.59
N LEU A 121 14.21 1.66 -0.31
CA LEU A 121 13.42 0.48 0.04
C LEU A 121 14.41 -0.63 0.44
N VAL A 122 14.30 -1.11 1.68
CA VAL A 122 15.12 -2.18 2.29
C VAL A 122 14.59 -3.54 1.89
#